data_AF-A0A0A2LDH0-F1
#
_entry.id   AF-A0A0A2LDH0-F1
#
_cell.length_a   1.000
_cell.length_b   1.000
_cell.length_c   1.000
_cell.angle_alpha   90.00
_cell.angle_beta   90.00
_cell.angle_gamma   90.00
#
_symmetry.space_group_name_H-M   'P 1'
#
loop_
_entity.id
_entity.type
_entity.pdbx_description
1 polymer ?
#
loop_
_entity_poly.entity_id
_entity_poly.type
_entity_poly.pdbx_seq_one_letter_code
_entity_poly.pdbx_strand_id
1 'polypeptide(L)'
;MESYSTLLKREDACETGNDYDGRMGLRISSIFVILVGSMFGALFPVFARRFSKNGGFAKWAFFVAKYFGSGVIIATAFVHLLAPAQEALKNKCLTGPITEYDWVEGIILMTIIVLFFVELMVMRFSKFGQGHLHDEEGNTHTQLDDHPVVNEANEPKSHMPGEDHLGHTREHHDNIDSENNNQAAEDYAAQLTSIFILEFGIIFHSIFIGLTLAVSGDEFTTLYIVLVFHQAFEGLGLGSRLATIPWSKSKRFTPYLLGFGYGISTPVAIAIGLGVRKSYPPNGRTTLIVNGVFDSISAGILIYTALVELMAHEFMFSHSMRKAPIRDVLIAFFLLCAGAALMALLGKWA
;
A
#
# COMPACT_ATOMS: atom_id res chain seq x y z
N MET A 1 41.76 24.61 32.06
CA MET A 1 40.63 23.67 32.26
C MET A 1 39.87 23.46 30.95
N GLU A 2 40.60 23.40 29.82
CA GLU A 2 40.04 23.46 28.45
C GLU A 2 40.55 22.31 27.56
N SER A 3 41.29 21.34 28.14
CA SER A 3 42.00 20.31 27.38
C SER A 3 41.44 18.89 27.56
N TYR A 4 40.33 18.72 28.31
CA TYR A 4 39.75 17.39 28.59
C TYR A 4 38.40 17.14 27.89
N SER A 5 37.75 18.15 27.31
CA SER A 5 36.46 17.99 26.61
C SER A 5 36.60 17.51 25.16
N THR A 6 37.83 17.43 24.64
CA THR A 6 38.15 16.95 23.28
C THR A 6 38.60 15.49 23.23
N LEU A 7 38.61 14.79 24.38
CA LEU A 7 39.03 13.39 24.44
C LEU A 7 37.82 12.46 24.25
N LEU A 8 37.64 12.06 22.98
CA LEU A 8 36.92 10.89 22.49
C LEU A 8 35.37 10.98 22.44
N LYS A 9 34.84 11.75 21.49
CA LYS A 9 33.62 11.27 20.80
C LYS A 9 34.06 10.00 20.07
N ARG A 10 33.83 8.84 20.69
CA ARG A 10 34.11 7.54 20.06
C ARG A 10 33.41 7.54 18.70
N GLU A 11 34.14 7.38 17.60
CA GLU A 11 33.57 7.37 16.24
C GLU A 11 32.46 6.31 16.09
N ASP A 12 32.44 5.30 16.95
CA ASP A 12 31.43 4.24 17.00
C ASP A 12 30.14 4.60 17.80
N ALA A 13 30.01 5.81 18.33
CA ALA A 13 28.87 6.21 19.16
C ALA A 13 27.87 7.07 18.39
N CYS A 14 26.64 6.58 18.27
CA CYS A 14 25.56 7.30 17.58
C CYS A 14 25.19 8.57 18.32
N GLU A 15 24.68 9.54 17.57
CA GLU A 15 24.24 10.80 18.16
C GLU A 15 23.04 10.55 19.08
N THR A 16 23.06 11.22 20.23
CA THR A 16 22.04 11.10 21.28
C THR A 16 21.19 12.35 21.40
N GLY A 17 21.40 13.34 20.51
CA GLY A 17 20.62 14.58 20.43
C GLY A 17 19.70 14.64 19.22
N ASN A 18 19.10 15.80 19.01
CA ASN A 18 18.34 16.15 17.81
C ASN A 18 18.51 17.63 17.47
N ASP A 19 18.07 17.99 16.28
CA ASP A 19 18.31 19.31 15.68
C ASP A 19 17.21 20.33 16.02
N TYR A 20 16.39 20.07 17.04
CA TYR A 20 15.28 20.97 17.38
C TYR A 20 15.77 22.40 17.68
N ASP A 21 15.26 23.35 16.90
CA ASP A 21 15.74 24.73 16.83
C ASP A 21 14.87 25.78 17.54
N GLY A 22 13.82 25.35 18.26
CA GLY A 22 12.96 26.27 19.03
C GLY A 22 11.71 26.79 18.32
N ARG A 23 11.45 26.45 17.04
CA ARG A 23 10.28 26.92 16.27
C ARG A 23 8.93 26.26 16.66
N MET A 24 8.57 26.31 17.95
CA MET A 24 7.39 25.60 18.49
C MET A 24 6.07 26.00 17.82
N GLY A 25 5.84 27.31 17.59
CA GLY A 25 4.60 27.79 16.99
C GLY A 25 4.35 27.24 15.58
N LEU A 26 5.39 27.16 14.75
CA LEU A 26 5.28 26.61 13.40
C LEU A 26 5.07 25.09 13.42
N ARG A 27 5.67 24.37 14.37
CA ARG A 27 5.44 22.92 14.54
C ARG A 27 4.05 22.60 15.05
N ILE A 28 3.47 23.45 15.91
CA ILE A 28 2.05 23.31 16.28
C ILE A 28 1.17 23.60 15.06
N SER A 29 1.50 24.62 14.26
CA SER A 29 0.78 24.89 13.02
C SER A 29 0.84 23.71 12.03
N SER A 30 1.96 22.99 11.96
CA SER A 30 2.10 21.89 11.00
C SER A 30 1.14 20.73 11.29
N ILE A 31 0.81 20.48 12.57
CA ILE A 31 -0.20 19.48 12.96
C ILE A 31 -1.53 19.76 12.25
N PHE A 32 -2.01 21.00 12.27
CA PHE A 32 -3.31 21.35 11.69
C PHE A 32 -3.28 21.42 10.17
N VAL A 33 -2.21 21.97 9.59
CA VAL A 33 -2.12 22.11 8.12
C VAL A 33 -1.94 20.74 7.46
N ILE A 34 -1.09 19.87 8.01
CA ILE A 34 -0.91 18.51 7.52
C ILE A 34 -2.20 17.71 7.73
N LEU A 35 -2.89 17.86 8.87
CA LEU A 35 -4.19 17.22 9.09
C LEU A 35 -5.21 17.58 8.01
N VAL A 36 -5.33 18.87 7.67
CA VAL A 36 -6.27 19.31 6.62
C VAL A 36 -5.85 18.76 5.25
N GLY A 37 -4.56 18.85 4.91
CA GLY A 37 -4.03 18.36 3.64
C GLY A 37 -4.19 16.85 3.45
N SER A 38 -3.84 16.08 4.48
CA SER A 38 -3.93 14.61 4.48
C SER A 38 -5.38 14.12 4.43
N MET A 39 -6.28 14.75 5.20
CA MET A 39 -7.72 14.45 5.20
C MET A 39 -8.34 14.77 3.85
N PHE A 40 -7.99 15.93 3.28
CA PHE A 40 -8.45 16.30 1.96
C PHE A 40 -7.98 15.26 0.93
N GLY A 41 -6.70 14.93 0.92
CA GLY A 41 -6.13 13.92 0.03
C GLY A 41 -6.83 12.57 0.12
N ALA A 42 -6.99 12.01 1.32
CA ALA A 42 -7.55 10.68 1.53
C ALA A 42 -9.07 10.60 1.32
N LEU A 43 -9.82 11.61 1.74
CA LEU A 43 -11.28 11.55 1.68
C LEU A 43 -11.84 12.06 0.35
N PHE A 44 -11.13 12.95 -0.35
CA PHE A 44 -11.59 13.52 -1.61
C PHE A 44 -11.94 12.44 -2.67
N PRO A 45 -11.09 11.43 -2.95
CA PRO A 45 -11.41 10.42 -3.96
C PRO A 45 -12.60 9.54 -3.55
N VAL A 46 -12.74 9.25 -2.24
CA VAL A 46 -13.86 8.47 -1.67
C VAL A 46 -15.19 9.21 -1.89
N PHE A 47 -15.21 10.52 -1.64
CA PHE A 47 -16.38 11.35 -1.95
C PHE A 47 -16.60 11.48 -3.47
N ALA A 48 -15.56 11.77 -4.24
CA ALA A 48 -15.63 11.96 -5.69
C ALA A 48 -16.25 10.75 -6.40
N ARG A 49 -15.86 9.53 -6.00
CA ARG A 49 -16.42 8.29 -6.55
C ARG A 49 -17.93 8.16 -6.31
N ARG A 50 -18.44 8.61 -5.16
CA ARG A 50 -19.86 8.56 -4.84
C ARG A 50 -20.68 9.51 -5.72
N PHE A 51 -20.16 10.72 -5.96
CA PHE A 51 -20.80 11.73 -6.83
C PHE A 51 -20.58 11.49 -8.32
N SER A 52 -19.60 10.65 -8.69
CA SER A 52 -19.28 10.24 -10.05
C SER A 52 -20.47 9.65 -10.84
N LYS A 53 -21.47 9.11 -10.14
CA LYS A 53 -22.71 8.60 -10.78
C LYS A 53 -23.55 9.70 -11.44
N ASN A 54 -23.42 10.97 -11.00
CA ASN A 54 -24.33 12.05 -11.38
C ASN A 54 -23.68 13.21 -12.18
N GLY A 55 -22.38 13.15 -12.51
CA GLY A 55 -21.72 14.24 -13.25
C GLY A 55 -20.37 13.88 -13.90
N GLY A 56 -20.09 14.51 -15.05
CA GLY A 56 -18.86 14.28 -15.81
C GLY A 56 -17.58 14.74 -15.11
N PHE A 57 -17.62 15.87 -14.40
CA PHE A 57 -16.46 16.40 -13.66
C PHE A 57 -15.97 15.45 -12.56
N ALA A 58 -16.89 14.87 -11.77
CA ALA A 58 -16.53 13.93 -10.71
C ALA A 58 -15.94 12.61 -11.24
N LYS A 59 -16.37 12.15 -12.42
CA LYS A 59 -15.73 11.03 -13.14
C LYS A 59 -14.29 11.35 -13.52
N TRP A 60 -14.07 12.52 -14.12
CA TRP A 60 -12.73 12.95 -14.52
C TRP A 60 -11.80 13.19 -13.32
N ALA A 61 -12.29 13.84 -12.26
CA ALA A 61 -11.51 14.08 -11.05
C ALA A 61 -11.10 12.77 -10.36
N PHE A 62 -12.01 11.78 -10.31
CA PHE A 62 -11.69 10.44 -9.81
C PHE A 62 -10.67 9.72 -10.70
N PHE A 63 -10.80 9.83 -12.02
CA PHE A 63 -9.84 9.28 -12.98
C PHE A 63 -8.44 9.85 -12.77
N VAL A 64 -8.32 11.17 -12.61
CA VAL A 64 -7.06 11.84 -12.28
C VAL A 64 -6.51 11.33 -10.96
N ALA A 65 -7.30 11.37 -9.89
CA ALA A 65 -6.89 10.94 -8.56
C ALA A 65 -6.38 9.50 -8.54
N LYS A 66 -7.05 8.61 -9.26
CA LYS A 66 -6.68 7.20 -9.38
C LYS A 66 -5.31 7.00 -10.01
N TYR A 67 -5.11 7.47 -11.25
CA TYR A 67 -3.87 7.17 -11.97
C TYR A 67 -2.69 8.02 -11.50
N PHE A 68 -2.92 9.29 -11.16
CA PHE A 68 -1.91 10.12 -10.51
C PHE A 68 -1.49 9.53 -9.17
N GLY A 69 -2.47 9.11 -8.36
CA GLY A 69 -2.26 8.47 -7.06
C GLY A 69 -1.44 7.18 -7.15
N SER A 70 -1.64 6.36 -8.17
CA SER A 70 -0.80 5.18 -8.41
C SER A 70 0.67 5.54 -8.65
N GLY A 71 0.92 6.64 -9.37
CA GLY A 71 2.26 7.17 -9.59
C GLY A 71 2.91 7.65 -8.30
N VAL A 72 2.13 8.33 -7.45
CA VAL A 72 2.56 8.77 -6.12
C VAL A 72 2.98 7.58 -5.27
N ILE A 73 2.15 6.53 -5.17
CA ILE A 73 2.47 5.32 -4.38
C ILE A 73 3.77 4.65 -4.87
N ILE A 74 3.97 4.54 -6.19
CA ILE A 74 5.22 4.00 -6.76
C ILE A 74 6.42 4.83 -6.26
N ALA A 75 6.36 6.15 -6.41
CA ALA A 75 7.46 7.02 -6.02
C ALA A 75 7.67 7.06 -4.50
N THR A 76 6.61 6.99 -3.69
CA THR A 76 6.73 6.86 -2.22
C THR A 76 7.52 5.60 -1.86
N ALA A 77 7.21 4.46 -2.48
CA ALA A 77 7.89 3.20 -2.20
C ALA A 77 9.41 3.25 -2.45
N PHE A 78 9.82 3.83 -3.59
CA PHE A 78 11.23 3.85 -3.98
C PHE A 78 12.01 5.06 -3.44
N VAL A 79 11.42 6.25 -3.45
CA VAL A 79 12.12 7.51 -3.12
C VAL A 79 11.99 7.83 -1.63
N HIS A 80 10.83 7.58 -1.03
CA HIS A 80 10.54 8.03 0.34
C HIS A 80 10.60 6.93 1.39
N LEU A 81 10.68 5.66 0.98
CA LEU A 81 10.80 4.52 1.89
C LEU A 81 12.11 3.77 1.68
N LEU A 82 12.35 3.24 0.48
CA LEU A 82 13.57 2.50 0.18
C LEU A 82 14.85 3.35 0.39
N ALA A 83 14.90 4.58 -0.14
CA ALA A 83 16.11 5.40 -0.03
C ALA A 83 16.44 5.83 1.42
N PRO A 84 15.48 6.34 2.23
CA PRO A 84 15.77 6.62 3.65
C PRO A 84 16.09 5.36 4.45
N ALA A 85 15.50 4.20 4.12
CA ALA A 85 15.86 2.94 4.76
C ALA A 85 17.35 2.57 4.53
N GLN A 86 17.86 2.80 3.32
CA GLN A 86 19.29 2.64 3.00
C GLN A 86 20.14 3.57 3.85
N GLU A 87 19.79 4.85 3.89
CA GLU A 87 20.54 5.85 4.65
C GLU A 87 20.57 5.53 6.15
N ALA A 88 19.46 5.00 6.68
CA ALA A 88 19.36 4.59 8.07
C ALA A 88 20.21 3.35 8.39
N LEU A 89 20.10 2.26 7.62
CA LEU A 89 20.81 1.00 7.89
C LEU A 89 22.28 1.02 7.46
N LYS A 90 22.67 1.87 6.50
CA LYS A 90 24.08 2.06 6.09
C LYS A 90 24.76 3.24 6.80
N ASN A 91 24.12 3.80 7.82
CA ASN A 91 24.71 4.87 8.61
C ASN A 91 26.03 4.42 9.25
N LYS A 92 27.08 5.24 9.14
CA LYS A 92 28.44 4.93 9.62
C LYS A 92 28.53 4.62 11.11
N CYS A 93 27.55 5.09 11.90
CA CYS A 93 27.50 4.75 13.32
C CYS A 93 27.18 3.25 13.55
N LEU A 94 26.40 2.63 12.66
CA LEU A 94 26.03 1.24 12.81
C LEU A 94 27.25 0.35 12.50
N THR A 95 27.46 -0.65 13.36
CA THR A 95 28.57 -1.60 13.26
C THR A 95 28.08 -3.02 13.47
N GLY A 96 28.75 -3.96 12.81
CA GLY A 96 28.47 -5.39 12.86
C GLY A 96 27.58 -5.89 11.72
N PRO A 97 26.92 -7.05 11.87
CA PRO A 97 26.23 -7.75 10.78
C PRO A 97 25.17 -6.93 10.05
N ILE A 98 24.60 -5.92 10.71
CA ILE A 98 23.55 -5.07 10.14
C ILE A 98 24.04 -4.14 9.02
N THR A 99 25.35 -3.90 8.92
CA THR A 99 25.95 -3.10 7.83
C THR A 99 26.71 -3.94 6.80
N GLU A 100 26.86 -5.24 7.03
CA GLU A 100 27.64 -6.15 6.17
C GLU A 100 26.85 -6.67 4.97
N TYR A 101 25.52 -6.64 5.04
CA TYR A 101 24.62 -7.11 4.00
C TYR A 101 23.63 -6.01 3.62
N ASP A 102 23.14 -6.06 2.38
CA ASP A 102 22.09 -5.19 1.84
C ASP A 102 20.71 -5.57 2.44
N TRP A 103 20.58 -5.36 3.75
CA TRP A 103 19.43 -5.79 4.55
C TRP A 103 18.13 -5.15 4.12
N VAL A 104 18.17 -3.92 3.63
CA VAL A 104 16.97 -3.21 3.13
C VAL A 104 16.38 -3.94 1.93
N GLU A 105 17.19 -4.23 0.90
CA GLU A 105 16.78 -5.02 -0.26
C GLU A 105 16.35 -6.43 0.14
N GLY A 106 17.07 -7.05 1.08
CA GLY A 106 16.70 -8.34 1.65
C GLY A 106 15.34 -8.34 2.32
N ILE A 107 15.05 -7.34 3.16
CA ILE A 107 13.76 -7.17 3.85
C ILE A 107 12.66 -6.92 2.84
N ILE A 108 12.88 -6.06 1.85
CA ILE A 108 11.92 -5.80 0.77
C ILE A 108 11.56 -7.09 0.03
N LEU A 109 12.57 -7.89 -0.34
CA LEU A 109 12.35 -9.18 -1.00
C LEU A 109 11.55 -10.14 -0.11
N MET A 110 11.93 -10.27 1.17
CA MET A 110 11.21 -11.10 2.14
C MET A 110 9.75 -10.66 2.27
N THR A 111 9.51 -9.35 2.39
CA THR A 111 8.17 -8.78 2.46
C THR A 111 7.37 -9.11 1.20
N ILE A 112 7.91 -8.89 0.00
CA ILE A 112 7.23 -9.22 -1.27
C ILE A 112 6.83 -10.70 -1.33
N ILE A 113 7.74 -11.61 -0.97
CA ILE A 113 7.46 -13.06 -0.97
C ILE A 113 6.37 -13.42 0.05
N VAL A 114 6.41 -12.83 1.25
CA VAL A 114 5.39 -13.04 2.28
C VAL A 114 4.04 -12.50 1.83
N LEU A 115 3.98 -11.32 1.21
CA LEU A 115 2.74 -10.74 0.71
C LEU A 115 2.12 -11.60 -0.39
N PHE A 116 2.93 -12.01 -1.36
CA PHE A 116 2.49 -12.92 -2.41
C PHE A 116 1.95 -14.24 -1.81
N PHE A 117 2.66 -14.82 -0.84
CA PHE A 117 2.21 -16.03 -0.16
C PHE A 117 0.90 -15.81 0.60
N VAL A 118 0.75 -14.71 1.34
CA VAL A 118 -0.48 -14.37 2.07
C VAL A 118 -1.65 -14.21 1.11
N GLU A 119 -1.47 -13.47 0.01
CA GLU A 119 -2.51 -13.29 -0.99
C GLU A 119 -2.92 -14.62 -1.63
N LEU A 120 -1.94 -15.47 -1.97
CA LEU A 120 -2.17 -16.82 -2.49
C LEU A 120 -2.94 -17.69 -1.49
N MET A 121 -2.59 -17.65 -0.21
CA MET A 121 -3.30 -18.36 0.86
C MET A 121 -4.72 -17.85 1.05
N VAL A 122 -4.95 -16.53 1.02
CA VAL A 122 -6.29 -15.95 1.12
C VAL A 122 -7.16 -16.43 -0.04
N MET A 123 -6.65 -16.39 -1.27
CA MET A 123 -7.36 -16.93 -2.43
C MET A 123 -7.61 -18.44 -2.31
N ARG A 124 -6.63 -19.21 -1.79
CA ARG A 124 -6.74 -20.68 -1.67
C ARG A 124 -7.69 -21.13 -0.55
N PHE A 125 -7.69 -20.48 0.60
CA PHE A 125 -8.50 -20.88 1.76
C PHE A 125 -9.90 -20.28 1.76
N SER A 126 -10.11 -19.15 1.07
CA SER A 126 -11.47 -18.67 0.79
C SER A 126 -12.28 -19.70 -0.01
N LYS A 127 -11.62 -20.61 -0.77
CA LYS A 127 -12.26 -21.76 -1.44
C LYS A 127 -12.79 -22.85 -0.50
N PHE A 128 -12.17 -23.04 0.67
CA PHE A 128 -12.42 -24.21 1.51
C PHE A 128 -13.51 -23.97 2.58
N GLY A 129 -13.75 -22.72 2.97
CA GLY A 129 -14.71 -22.37 4.03
C GLY A 129 -16.19 -22.53 3.66
N GLN A 130 -16.51 -22.71 2.38
CA GLN A 130 -17.91 -22.73 1.88
C GLN A 130 -18.34 -24.08 1.28
N GLY A 131 -17.40 -25.01 1.07
CA GLY A 131 -17.69 -26.37 0.60
C GLY A 131 -18.31 -27.30 1.65
N HIS A 132 -18.46 -26.86 2.90
CA HIS A 132 -18.99 -27.68 4.01
C HIS A 132 -20.30 -27.15 4.62
N LEU A 133 -20.93 -26.13 4.02
CA LEU A 133 -22.16 -25.52 4.54
C LEU A 133 -23.44 -25.96 3.79
N HIS A 134 -23.36 -26.90 2.86
CA HIS A 134 -24.51 -27.36 2.05
C HIS A 134 -24.67 -28.89 1.99
N ASP A 135 -24.44 -29.61 3.09
CA ASP A 135 -24.76 -31.05 3.18
C ASP A 135 -25.82 -31.39 4.24
N GLU A 136 -26.59 -30.40 4.71
CA GLU A 136 -27.81 -30.66 5.49
C GLU A 136 -28.93 -29.70 5.10
N GLU A 137 -29.71 -30.05 4.08
CA GLU A 137 -31.17 -29.90 4.09
C GLU A 137 -31.76 -30.56 2.82
N GLY A 138 -32.69 -31.49 3.03
CA GLY A 138 -33.09 -32.49 2.05
C GLY A 138 -33.97 -31.98 0.91
N ASN A 139 -34.07 -32.81 -0.12
CA ASN A 139 -35.37 -33.15 -0.70
C ASN A 139 -35.31 -34.50 -1.43
N THR A 140 -36.01 -35.46 -0.82
CA THR A 140 -36.80 -36.51 -1.48
C THR A 140 -37.32 -36.09 -2.85
N HIS A 141 -37.00 -36.84 -3.90
CA HIS A 141 -37.91 -37.27 -4.97
C HIS A 141 -37.10 -38.00 -6.06
N THR A 142 -37.24 -39.34 -6.15
CA THR A 142 -37.51 -40.04 -7.42
C THR A 142 -37.84 -41.50 -7.14
N GLN A 143 -39.07 -41.85 -7.47
CA GLN A 143 -39.57 -43.22 -7.59
C GLN A 143 -39.36 -43.67 -9.06
N LEU A 144 -38.85 -44.90 -9.19
CA LEU A 144 -39.21 -45.96 -10.16
C LEU A 144 -38.63 -45.94 -11.60
N ASP A 145 -37.85 -47.01 -11.84
CA ASP A 145 -37.75 -47.92 -13.00
C ASP A 145 -37.31 -47.34 -14.37
N ASP A 146 -36.45 -47.95 -15.21
CA ASP A 146 -36.02 -49.34 -15.45
C ASP A 146 -34.70 -49.32 -16.29
N HIS A 147 -33.94 -50.43 -16.27
CA HIS A 147 -32.65 -50.69 -16.95
C HIS A 147 -32.79 -50.88 -18.51
N PRO A 148 -31.77 -51.26 -19.34
CA PRO A 148 -30.29 -51.28 -19.21
C PRO A 148 -29.47 -50.71 -20.42
N VAL A 149 -28.18 -50.45 -20.15
CA VAL A 149 -26.94 -50.65 -20.95
C VAL A 149 -27.04 -51.08 -22.44
N VAL A 150 -26.35 -50.32 -23.32
CA VAL A 150 -25.57 -50.87 -24.45
C VAL A 150 -24.25 -50.10 -24.61
N ASN A 151 -23.17 -50.88 -24.73
CA ASN A 151 -21.74 -50.53 -24.77
C ASN A 151 -21.22 -50.14 -26.18
N GLU A 152 -19.98 -49.63 -26.18
CA GLU A 152 -18.90 -49.78 -27.19
C GLU A 152 -19.00 -48.95 -28.50
N ALA A 153 -17.93 -48.36 -29.07
CA ALA A 153 -16.49 -48.31 -28.79
C ALA A 153 -15.80 -47.24 -29.68
N ASN A 154 -14.50 -47.03 -29.43
CA ASN A 154 -13.42 -46.48 -30.27
C ASN A 154 -13.25 -44.94 -30.31
N GLU A 155 -12.07 -44.33 -30.13
CA GLU A 155 -10.67 -44.79 -30.14
C GLU A 155 -9.74 -43.68 -29.54
N PRO A 156 -8.42 -43.94 -29.33
CA PRO A 156 -7.55 -43.19 -28.43
C PRO A 156 -6.82 -42.02 -29.09
N LYS A 157 -6.54 -40.96 -28.32
CA LYS A 157 -5.42 -40.05 -28.63
C LYS A 157 -4.62 -39.71 -27.38
N SER A 158 -3.43 -40.31 -27.35
CA SER A 158 -2.27 -39.87 -26.58
C SER A 158 -1.95 -38.40 -26.89
N HIS A 159 -1.80 -37.57 -25.86
CA HIS A 159 -0.93 -36.40 -25.88
C HIS A 159 -0.39 -36.10 -24.48
N MET A 160 0.85 -35.66 -24.44
CA MET A 160 1.78 -35.57 -23.31
C MET A 160 1.30 -34.69 -22.12
N PRO A 161 1.76 -34.96 -20.89
CA PRO A 161 1.58 -34.08 -19.75
C PRO A 161 2.60 -32.94 -19.80
N GLY A 162 2.17 -31.68 -19.96
CA GLY A 162 3.14 -30.58 -19.95
C GLY A 162 2.67 -29.15 -20.26
N GLU A 163 1.46 -28.91 -20.73
CA GLU A 163 1.01 -27.54 -21.05
C GLU A 163 -0.47 -27.36 -20.71
N ASP A 164 -0.80 -26.88 -19.51
CA ASP A 164 -2.14 -26.31 -19.20
C ASP A 164 -2.21 -25.67 -17.79
N HIS A 165 -1.31 -24.73 -17.46
CA HIS A 165 -1.28 -24.16 -16.09
C HIS A 165 -1.31 -22.63 -15.93
N LEU A 166 -1.51 -21.81 -16.97
CA LEU A 166 -1.48 -20.34 -16.80
C LEU A 166 -2.60 -19.55 -17.50
N GLY A 167 -3.77 -20.16 -17.74
CA GLY A 167 -4.92 -19.41 -18.27
C GLY A 167 -6.22 -20.18 -18.19
N HIS A 168 -6.89 -20.17 -17.04
CA HIS A 168 -8.22 -20.75 -16.92
C HIS A 168 -9.26 -19.85 -17.60
N THR A 169 -9.72 -20.26 -18.78
CA THR A 169 -11.11 -20.06 -19.21
C THR A 169 -11.52 -21.30 -20.00
N ARG A 170 -11.92 -22.36 -19.30
CA ARG A 170 -12.71 -23.44 -19.89
C ARG A 170 -14.15 -23.20 -19.47
N GLU A 171 -14.95 -22.69 -20.41
CA GLU A 171 -16.42 -22.75 -20.34
C GLU A 171 -16.82 -24.23 -20.32
N HIS A 172 -17.29 -24.70 -19.16
CA HIS A 172 -18.20 -25.83 -19.09
C HIS A 172 -19.49 -25.33 -18.44
N HIS A 173 -20.55 -25.40 -19.24
CA HIS A 173 -21.92 -25.03 -18.94
C HIS A 173 -22.48 -25.97 -17.85
N ASP A 174 -23.29 -25.42 -16.95
CA ASP A 174 -24.06 -26.08 -15.88
C ASP A 174 -23.41 -26.08 -14.46
N ASN A 175 -23.10 -24.89 -13.91
CA ASN A 175 -23.09 -24.53 -12.46
C ASN A 175 -22.77 -23.02 -12.22
N ILE A 176 -23.20 -22.14 -13.13
CA ILE A 176 -22.65 -20.79 -13.33
C ILE A 176 -22.92 -19.81 -12.16
N ASP A 177 -23.99 -19.98 -11.39
CA ASP A 177 -24.37 -19.00 -10.35
C ASP A 177 -23.65 -19.19 -9.01
N SER A 178 -23.20 -20.42 -8.69
CA SER A 178 -22.47 -20.71 -7.45
C SER A 178 -20.98 -20.38 -7.58
N GLU A 179 -20.36 -20.75 -8.72
CA GLU A 179 -18.93 -20.49 -8.96
C GLU A 179 -18.60 -19.00 -9.12
N ASN A 180 -19.46 -18.20 -9.77
CA ASN A 180 -19.27 -16.76 -9.89
C ASN A 180 -19.33 -16.04 -8.53
N ASN A 181 -20.22 -16.48 -7.63
CA ASN A 181 -20.34 -15.89 -6.30
C ASN A 181 -19.12 -16.22 -5.42
N ASN A 182 -18.56 -17.42 -5.54
CA ASN A 182 -17.36 -17.83 -4.81
C ASN A 182 -16.11 -17.08 -5.32
N GLN A 183 -15.93 -16.99 -6.64
CA GLN A 183 -14.80 -16.23 -7.21
C GLN A 183 -14.88 -14.74 -6.85
N ALA A 184 -16.07 -14.14 -6.86
CA ALA A 184 -16.24 -12.74 -6.47
C ALA A 184 -15.98 -12.50 -4.97
N ALA A 185 -16.28 -13.47 -4.11
CA ALA A 185 -15.98 -13.39 -2.67
C ALA A 185 -14.48 -13.53 -2.39
N GLU A 186 -13.79 -14.41 -3.13
CA GLU A 186 -12.33 -14.59 -3.07
C GLU A 186 -11.58 -13.31 -3.46
N ASP A 187 -11.93 -12.77 -4.63
CA ASP A 187 -11.32 -11.53 -5.15
C ASP A 187 -11.55 -10.37 -4.16
N TYR A 188 -12.73 -10.31 -3.54
CA TYR A 188 -13.04 -9.31 -2.52
C TYR A 188 -12.20 -9.48 -1.24
N ALA A 189 -11.99 -10.72 -0.77
CA ALA A 189 -11.19 -11.01 0.41
C ALA A 189 -9.70 -10.71 0.21
N ALA A 190 -9.16 -11.04 -0.96
CA ALA A 190 -7.79 -10.70 -1.35
C ALA A 190 -7.61 -9.18 -1.44
N GLN A 191 -8.55 -8.48 -2.10
CA GLN A 191 -8.52 -7.01 -2.22
C GLN A 191 -8.61 -6.31 -0.85
N LEU A 192 -9.42 -6.85 0.09
CA LEU A 192 -9.48 -6.33 1.45
C LEU A 192 -8.16 -6.57 2.22
N THR A 193 -7.58 -7.75 2.09
CA THR A 193 -6.29 -8.05 2.72
C THR A 193 -5.21 -7.10 2.22
N SER A 194 -5.13 -6.92 0.89
CA SER A 194 -4.18 -6.02 0.22
C SER A 194 -4.31 -4.57 0.71
N ILE A 195 -5.55 -4.02 0.82
CA ILE A 195 -5.73 -2.64 1.28
C ILE A 195 -5.39 -2.44 2.75
N PHE A 196 -5.70 -3.41 3.63
CA PHE A 196 -5.34 -3.29 5.05
C PHE A 196 -3.83 -3.37 5.26
N ILE A 197 -3.14 -4.20 4.47
CA ILE A 197 -1.68 -4.27 4.52
C ILE A 197 -1.05 -3.00 3.95
N LEU A 198 -1.58 -2.46 2.84
CA LEU A 198 -1.15 -1.17 2.30
C LEU A 198 -1.31 -0.04 3.35
N GLU A 199 -2.47 0.03 3.99
CA GLU A 199 -2.76 1.01 5.03
C GLU A 199 -1.76 0.90 6.20
N PHE A 200 -1.46 -0.33 6.63
CA PHE A 200 -0.43 -0.58 7.63
C PHE A 200 0.92 0.01 7.20
N GLY A 201 1.39 -0.30 5.98
CA GLY A 201 2.67 0.20 5.47
C GLY A 201 2.75 1.73 5.42
N ILE A 202 1.69 2.37 4.93
CA ILE A 202 1.59 3.84 4.82
C ILE A 202 1.50 4.51 6.21
N ILE A 203 0.78 3.92 7.17
CA ILE A 203 0.66 4.48 8.52
C ILE A 203 2.01 4.47 9.24
N PHE A 204 2.78 3.37 9.16
CA PHE A 204 4.11 3.31 9.78
C PHE A 204 5.06 4.35 9.19
N HIS A 205 5.05 4.49 7.87
CA HIS A 205 5.80 5.53 7.17
C HIS A 205 5.43 6.95 7.68
N SER A 206 4.13 7.21 7.75
CA SER A 206 3.57 8.49 8.21
C SER A 206 3.94 8.81 9.67
N ILE A 207 4.09 7.79 10.52
CA ILE A 207 4.55 7.98 11.91
C ILE A 207 5.99 8.47 11.95
N PHE A 208 6.91 7.83 11.22
CA PHE A 208 8.31 8.24 11.22
C PHE A 208 8.50 9.63 10.61
N ILE A 209 7.79 9.94 9.53
CA ILE A 209 7.75 11.29 8.95
C ILE A 209 7.31 12.33 9.99
N GLY A 210 6.26 12.04 10.77
CA GLY A 210 5.76 12.98 11.78
C GLY A 210 6.76 13.20 12.93
N LEU A 211 7.42 12.11 13.37
CA LEU A 211 8.45 12.18 14.42
C LEU A 211 9.68 12.96 13.97
N THR A 212 10.18 12.74 12.74
CA THR A 212 11.35 13.46 12.21
C THR A 212 11.03 14.94 11.99
N LEU A 213 9.86 15.27 11.42
CA LEU A 213 9.43 16.67 11.29
C LEU A 213 9.37 17.39 12.64
N ALA A 214 8.98 16.70 13.72
CA ALA A 214 8.88 17.30 15.05
C ALA A 214 10.24 17.73 15.65
N VAL A 215 11.35 17.11 15.23
CA VAL A 215 12.70 17.34 15.79
C VAL A 215 13.74 17.78 14.76
N SER A 216 13.34 18.00 13.50
CA SER A 216 14.16 18.59 12.43
C SER A 216 14.72 19.96 12.79
N GLY A 217 15.84 20.34 12.20
CA GLY A 217 16.53 21.60 12.46
C GLY A 217 16.22 22.68 11.43
N ASP A 218 17.27 23.24 10.83
CA ASP A 218 17.19 24.37 9.91
C ASP A 218 16.28 24.08 8.70
N GLU A 219 16.29 22.82 8.25
CA GLU A 219 15.49 22.27 7.15
C GLU A 219 13.98 22.18 7.43
N PHE A 220 13.54 22.38 8.69
CA PHE A 220 12.14 22.23 9.09
C PHE A 220 11.16 23.02 8.19
N THR A 221 11.49 24.25 7.79
CA THR A 221 10.58 25.05 6.95
C THR A 221 10.38 24.41 5.58
N THR A 222 11.44 23.89 4.98
CA THR A 222 11.36 23.19 3.69
C THR A 222 10.61 21.87 3.86
N LEU A 223 10.99 21.04 4.84
CA LEU A 223 10.33 19.78 5.14
C LEU A 223 8.84 19.96 5.43
N TYR A 224 8.47 20.99 6.19
CA TYR A 224 7.07 21.27 6.50
C TYR A 224 6.27 21.55 5.23
N ILE A 225 6.74 22.45 4.35
CA ILE A 225 6.03 22.76 3.10
C ILE A 225 5.92 21.52 2.21
N VAL A 226 7.03 20.79 2.06
CA VAL A 226 7.08 19.57 1.24
C VAL A 226 6.11 18.50 1.78
N LEU A 227 6.07 18.29 3.10
CA LEU A 227 5.22 17.28 3.73
C LEU A 227 3.72 17.58 3.65
N VAL A 228 3.32 18.85 3.57
CA VAL A 228 1.91 19.20 3.30
C VAL A 228 1.47 18.64 1.95
N PHE A 229 2.31 18.78 0.92
CA PHE A 229 2.01 18.25 -0.40
C PHE A 229 2.20 16.73 -0.47
N HIS A 230 3.26 16.20 0.16
CA HIS A 230 3.51 14.76 0.26
C HIS A 230 2.28 14.04 0.82
N GLN A 231 1.84 14.44 2.02
CA GLN A 231 0.74 13.77 2.72
C GLN A 231 -0.60 13.94 1.99
N ALA A 232 -0.80 15.06 1.29
CA ALA A 232 -1.98 15.25 0.46
C ALA A 232 -1.99 14.33 -0.77
N PHE A 233 -0.85 14.18 -1.46
CA PHE A 233 -0.74 13.33 -2.64
C PHE A 233 -0.75 11.84 -2.31
N GLU A 234 -0.05 11.42 -1.26
CA GLU A 234 -0.08 10.04 -0.79
C GLU A 234 -1.49 9.67 -0.31
N GLY A 235 -2.17 10.62 0.35
CA GLY A 235 -3.59 10.50 0.71
C GLY A 235 -4.47 10.34 -0.52
N LEU A 236 -4.23 11.10 -1.59
CA LEU A 236 -4.96 10.96 -2.87
C LEU A 236 -4.81 9.55 -3.44
N GLY A 237 -3.59 8.99 -3.41
CA GLY A 237 -3.29 7.61 -3.81
C GLY A 237 -4.09 6.60 -3.01
N LEU A 238 -3.97 6.63 -1.69
CA LEU A 238 -4.69 5.75 -0.78
C LEU A 238 -6.22 5.89 -0.93
N GLY A 239 -6.72 7.12 -0.90
CA GLY A 239 -8.13 7.45 -1.02
C GLY A 239 -8.73 6.92 -2.32
N SER A 240 -7.99 6.99 -3.42
CA SER A 240 -8.44 6.46 -4.71
C SER A 240 -8.58 4.93 -4.68
N ARG A 241 -7.69 4.22 -3.97
CA ARG A 241 -7.78 2.77 -3.76
C ARG A 241 -8.96 2.40 -2.88
N LEU A 242 -9.13 3.09 -1.76
CA LEU A 242 -10.29 2.93 -0.87
C LEU A 242 -11.62 3.13 -1.62
N ALA A 243 -11.65 4.07 -2.57
CA ALA A 243 -12.82 4.37 -3.38
C ALA A 243 -13.11 3.32 -4.47
N THR A 244 -12.13 2.53 -4.91
CA THR A 244 -12.34 1.47 -5.92
C THR A 244 -12.95 0.20 -5.37
N ILE A 245 -12.82 -0.05 -4.06
CA ILE A 245 -13.30 -1.27 -3.41
C ILE A 245 -14.83 -1.28 -3.34
N PRO A 246 -15.50 -2.38 -3.74
CA PRO A 246 -16.96 -2.52 -3.67
C PRO A 246 -17.42 -2.83 -2.24
N TRP A 247 -17.33 -1.86 -1.33
CA TRP A 247 -17.72 -2.03 0.07
C TRP A 247 -19.18 -2.50 0.21
N SER A 248 -19.40 -3.55 1.00
CA SER A 248 -20.75 -4.01 1.33
C SER A 248 -21.55 -2.94 2.08
N LYS A 249 -22.90 -3.00 2.00
CA LYS A 249 -23.77 -1.98 2.63
C LYS A 249 -23.50 -1.79 4.13
N SER A 250 -23.15 -2.88 4.84
CA SER A 250 -22.78 -2.86 6.26
C SER A 250 -21.44 -2.14 6.51
N LYS A 251 -20.48 -2.25 5.58
CA LYS A 251 -19.12 -1.70 5.70
C LYS A 251 -18.91 -0.39 4.92
N ARG A 252 -19.98 0.30 4.54
CA ARG A 252 -19.90 1.55 3.74
C ARG A 252 -19.10 2.69 4.39
N PHE A 253 -18.92 2.63 5.71
CA PHE A 253 -18.17 3.63 6.48
C PHE A 253 -16.67 3.30 6.60
N THR A 254 -16.26 2.06 6.33
CA THR A 254 -14.86 1.62 6.41
C THR A 254 -13.88 2.48 5.60
N PRO A 255 -14.14 2.88 4.34
CA PRO A 255 -13.18 3.71 3.60
C PRO A 255 -12.98 5.10 4.23
N TYR A 256 -14.00 5.64 4.89
CA TYR A 256 -13.87 6.92 5.60
C TYR A 256 -13.08 6.75 6.90
N LEU A 257 -13.29 5.64 7.61
CA LEU A 257 -12.52 5.32 8.81
C LEU A 257 -11.04 5.13 8.50
N LEU A 258 -10.73 4.40 7.42
CA LEU A 258 -9.35 4.20 6.96
C LEU A 258 -8.72 5.52 6.51
N GLY A 259 -9.38 6.27 5.62
CA GLY A 259 -8.88 7.59 5.21
C GLY A 259 -8.70 8.57 6.38
N PHE A 260 -9.55 8.49 7.40
CA PHE A 260 -9.37 9.25 8.65
C PHE A 260 -8.19 8.73 9.48
N GLY A 261 -8.01 7.41 9.59
CA GLY A 261 -6.86 6.78 10.26
C GLY A 261 -5.54 7.24 9.65
N TYR A 262 -5.42 7.20 8.32
CA TYR A 262 -4.30 7.78 7.60
C TYR A 262 -4.12 9.26 7.93
N GLY A 263 -5.16 10.08 7.77
CA GLY A 263 -4.97 11.53 7.87
C GLY A 263 -4.59 12.03 9.28
N ILE A 264 -4.98 11.33 10.35
CA ILE A 264 -4.59 11.67 11.72
C ILE A 264 -3.20 11.13 12.11
N SER A 265 -2.67 10.15 11.40
CA SER A 265 -1.44 9.45 11.78
C SER A 265 -0.24 10.40 11.92
N THR A 266 0.07 11.19 10.88
CA THR A 266 1.17 12.16 10.89
C THR A 266 0.97 13.29 11.92
N PRO A 267 -0.21 13.95 12.01
CA PRO A 267 -0.47 14.94 13.07
C PRO A 267 -0.25 14.40 14.50
N VAL A 268 -0.71 13.18 14.77
CA VAL A 268 -0.50 12.52 16.07
C VAL A 268 0.99 12.23 16.29
N ALA A 269 1.68 11.74 15.28
CA ALA A 269 3.12 11.49 15.35
C ALA A 269 3.93 12.77 15.58
N ILE A 270 3.57 13.89 14.94
CA ILE A 270 4.19 15.20 15.20
C ILE A 270 3.95 15.61 16.66
N ALA A 271 2.72 15.48 17.17
CA ALA A 271 2.39 15.83 18.55
C ALA A 271 3.18 14.98 19.56
N ILE A 272 3.28 13.67 19.32
CA ILE A 272 4.10 12.75 20.12
C ILE A 272 5.57 13.17 20.03
N GLY A 273 6.10 13.38 18.82
CA GLY A 273 7.48 13.80 18.57
C GLY A 273 7.83 15.08 19.32
N LEU A 274 6.94 16.07 19.35
CA LEU A 274 7.10 17.29 20.15
C LEU A 274 7.09 17.01 21.65
N GLY A 275 6.26 16.08 22.11
CA GLY A 275 6.20 15.65 23.52
C GLY A 275 7.46 14.94 23.98
N VAL A 276 7.99 14.04 23.15
CA VAL A 276 9.20 13.24 23.45
C VAL A 276 10.50 13.85 22.94
N ARG A 277 10.45 15.07 22.36
CA ARG A 277 11.59 15.72 21.69
C ARG A 277 12.87 15.83 22.51
N LYS A 278 12.82 15.78 23.84
CA LYS A 278 14.04 15.84 24.67
C LYS A 278 14.77 14.50 24.76
N SER A 279 14.10 13.42 24.40
CA SER A 279 14.56 12.04 24.59
C SER A 279 14.55 11.21 23.30
N TYR A 280 14.14 11.81 22.17
CA TYR A 280 14.11 11.17 20.86
C TYR A 280 15.30 11.64 20.01
N PRO A 281 16.34 10.80 19.84
CA PRO A 281 17.44 11.06 18.92
C PRO A 281 17.18 10.42 17.54
N PRO A 282 16.92 11.18 16.47
CA PRO A 282 16.75 10.66 15.11
C PRO A 282 17.92 9.80 14.62
N ASN A 283 19.13 10.23 14.97
CA ASN A 283 20.39 9.59 14.56
C ASN A 283 20.90 8.57 15.59
N GLY A 284 20.09 8.21 16.57
CA GLY A 284 20.44 7.20 17.57
C GLY A 284 20.42 5.79 16.98
N ARG A 285 21.28 4.89 17.50
CA ARG A 285 21.42 3.50 17.01
C ARG A 285 20.07 2.78 16.89
N THR A 286 19.26 2.85 17.95
CA THR A 286 17.95 2.21 17.98
C THR A 286 17.00 2.83 16.95
N THR A 287 16.99 4.15 16.83
CA THR A 287 16.12 4.87 15.87
C THR A 287 16.48 4.50 14.44
N LEU A 288 17.77 4.51 14.09
CA LEU A 288 18.23 4.14 12.75
C LEU A 288 17.85 2.69 12.39
N ILE A 289 18.05 1.75 13.30
CA ILE A 289 17.69 0.34 13.07
C ILE A 289 16.17 0.18 12.92
N VAL A 290 15.39 0.80 13.81
CA VAL A 290 13.93 0.71 13.77
C VAL A 290 13.38 1.37 12.51
N ASN A 291 13.76 2.61 12.20
CA ASN A 291 13.35 3.31 10.98
C ASN A 291 13.73 2.49 9.75
N GLY A 292 14.99 2.08 9.65
CA GLY A 292 15.49 1.31 8.52
C GLY A 292 14.73 0.00 8.27
N VAL A 293 14.42 -0.76 9.33
CA VAL A 293 13.65 -2.01 9.20
C VAL A 293 12.20 -1.74 8.83
N PHE A 294 11.52 -0.82 9.52
CA PHE A 294 10.10 -0.54 9.25
C PHE A 294 9.90 0.12 7.89
N ASP A 295 10.77 1.05 7.49
CA ASP A 295 10.74 1.67 6.16
C ASP A 295 11.03 0.65 5.06
N SER A 296 11.91 -0.34 5.30
CA SER A 296 12.13 -1.45 4.36
C SER A 296 10.88 -2.34 4.20
N ILE A 297 10.20 -2.65 5.32
CA ILE A 297 8.95 -3.43 5.28
C ILE A 297 7.87 -2.64 4.54
N SER A 298 7.69 -1.36 4.88
CA SER A 298 6.74 -0.48 4.19
C SER A 298 7.07 -0.32 2.71
N ALA A 299 8.35 -0.18 2.34
CA ALA A 299 8.79 -0.15 0.95
C ALA A 299 8.38 -1.44 0.23
N GLY A 300 8.63 -2.61 0.83
CA GLY A 300 8.24 -3.90 0.25
C GLY A 300 6.72 -4.02 0.04
N ILE A 301 5.92 -3.56 1.00
CA ILE A 301 4.45 -3.49 0.87
C ILE A 301 4.05 -2.60 -0.30
N LEU A 302 4.53 -1.36 -0.33
CA LEU A 302 4.14 -0.41 -1.36
C LEU A 302 4.67 -0.80 -2.74
N ILE A 303 5.86 -1.40 -2.85
CA ILE A 303 6.38 -1.93 -4.12
C ILE A 303 5.49 -3.06 -4.63
N TYR A 304 5.13 -4.02 -3.77
CA TYR A 304 4.23 -5.12 -4.15
C TYR A 304 2.88 -4.58 -4.65
N THR A 305 2.25 -3.71 -3.85
CA THR A 305 0.99 -3.07 -4.25
C THR A 305 1.17 -2.27 -5.54
N ALA A 306 2.18 -1.43 -5.65
CA ALA A 306 2.41 -0.60 -6.83
C ALA A 306 2.55 -1.42 -8.12
N LEU A 307 3.37 -2.47 -8.10
CA LEU A 307 3.67 -3.25 -9.30
C LEU A 307 2.56 -4.24 -9.64
N VAL A 308 2.09 -5.01 -8.66
CA VAL A 308 1.11 -6.08 -8.88
C VAL A 308 -0.31 -5.50 -8.94
N GLU A 309 -0.69 -4.74 -7.92
CA GLU A 309 -2.07 -4.31 -7.73
C GLU A 309 -2.45 -3.05 -8.53
N LEU A 310 -1.50 -2.13 -8.74
CA LEU A 310 -1.75 -0.89 -9.47
C LEU A 310 -1.36 -1.02 -10.95
N MET A 311 -0.10 -1.34 -11.25
CA MET A 311 0.36 -1.41 -12.63
C MET A 311 -0.22 -2.61 -13.36
N ALA A 312 -0.01 -3.83 -12.86
CA ALA A 312 -0.45 -5.02 -13.57
C ALA A 312 -1.98 -5.15 -13.60
N HIS A 313 -2.63 -5.17 -12.43
CA HIS A 313 -4.08 -5.34 -12.37
C HIS A 313 -4.88 -4.19 -12.99
N GLU A 314 -4.49 -2.92 -12.81
CA GLU A 314 -5.28 -1.81 -13.36
C GLU A 314 -4.98 -1.49 -14.82
N PHE A 315 -3.73 -1.57 -15.29
CA PHE A 315 -3.41 -1.25 -16.70
C PHE A 315 -3.47 -2.46 -17.63
N MET A 316 -2.92 -3.62 -17.23
CA MET A 316 -2.78 -4.77 -18.13
C MET A 316 -3.96 -5.75 -18.05
N PHE A 317 -4.49 -5.98 -16.86
CA PHE A 317 -5.53 -6.99 -16.64
C PHE A 317 -6.95 -6.41 -16.53
N SER A 318 -7.11 -5.10 -16.41
CA SER A 318 -8.45 -4.52 -16.34
C SER A 318 -9.18 -4.53 -17.68
N HIS A 319 -10.40 -5.06 -17.67
CA HIS A 319 -11.29 -5.07 -18.85
C HIS A 319 -11.59 -3.66 -19.36
N SER A 320 -11.65 -2.69 -18.44
CA SER A 320 -11.90 -1.28 -18.76
C SER A 320 -10.77 -0.69 -19.61
N MET A 321 -9.49 -0.97 -19.29
CA MET A 321 -8.36 -0.42 -20.04
C MET A 321 -8.15 -1.13 -21.38
N ARG A 322 -8.40 -2.44 -21.45
CA ARG A 322 -8.33 -3.22 -22.70
C ARG A 322 -9.31 -2.74 -23.78
N LYS A 323 -10.47 -2.22 -23.36
CA LYS A 323 -11.52 -1.71 -24.26
C LYS A 323 -11.53 -0.19 -24.42
N ALA A 324 -10.71 0.53 -23.63
CA ALA A 324 -10.65 1.99 -23.68
C ALA A 324 -9.98 2.47 -24.99
N PRO A 325 -10.35 3.65 -25.50
CA PRO A 325 -9.62 4.26 -26.61
C PRO A 325 -8.18 4.53 -26.17
N ILE A 326 -7.23 4.42 -27.11
CA ILE A 326 -5.80 4.62 -26.82
C ILE A 326 -5.50 5.97 -26.17
N ARG A 327 -6.30 6.99 -26.45
CA ARG A 327 -6.22 8.30 -25.82
C ARG A 327 -6.35 8.22 -24.30
N ASP A 328 -7.33 7.49 -23.78
CA ASP A 328 -7.57 7.40 -22.33
C ASP A 328 -6.44 6.61 -21.66
N VAL A 329 -5.92 5.58 -22.32
CA VAL A 329 -4.76 4.81 -21.86
C VAL A 329 -3.52 5.69 -21.77
N LEU A 330 -3.25 6.50 -22.79
CA LEU A 330 -2.11 7.44 -22.80
C LEU A 330 -2.26 8.54 -21.74
N ILE A 331 -3.47 9.05 -21.50
CA ILE A 331 -3.71 10.02 -20.43
C ILE A 331 -3.49 9.37 -19.07
N ALA A 332 -4.00 8.15 -18.84
CA ALA A 332 -3.78 7.40 -17.60
C ALA A 332 -2.28 7.16 -17.35
N PHE A 333 -1.54 6.74 -18.37
CA PHE A 333 -0.10 6.53 -18.27
C PHE A 333 0.66 7.84 -18.01
N PHE A 334 0.29 8.93 -18.69
CA PHE A 334 0.86 10.24 -18.42
C PHE A 334 0.61 10.69 -16.96
N LEU A 335 -0.61 10.50 -16.44
CA LEU A 335 -0.95 10.83 -15.05
C LEU A 335 -0.13 10.00 -14.06
N LEU A 336 0.07 8.71 -14.33
CA LEU A 336 0.94 7.83 -13.55
C LEU A 336 2.37 8.40 -13.50
N CYS A 337 2.96 8.73 -14.66
CA CYS A 337 4.29 9.33 -14.72
C CYS A 337 4.34 10.69 -14.02
N ALA A 338 3.31 11.52 -14.16
CA ALA A 338 3.23 12.84 -13.52
C ALA A 338 3.17 12.73 -11.99
N GLY A 339 2.38 11.78 -11.45
CA GLY A 339 2.33 11.49 -10.02
C GLY A 339 3.67 11.05 -9.47
N ALA A 340 4.33 10.10 -10.16
CA ALA A 340 5.64 9.62 -9.76
C ALA A 340 6.71 10.73 -9.82
N ALA A 341 6.72 11.51 -10.90
CA ALA A 341 7.67 12.61 -11.08
C ALA A 341 7.48 13.71 -10.04
N LEU A 342 6.25 14.09 -9.72
CA LEU A 342 5.97 15.10 -8.70
C LEU A 342 6.39 14.61 -7.31
N MET A 343 6.09 13.36 -6.97
CA MET A 343 6.44 12.81 -5.67
C MET A 343 7.96 12.60 -5.53
N ALA A 344 8.65 12.22 -6.61
CA ALA A 344 10.12 12.20 -6.64
C ALA A 344 10.73 13.61 -6.52
N LEU A 345 10.12 14.62 -7.14
CA LEU A 345 10.56 16.02 -7.01
C LEU A 345 10.44 16.51 -5.56
N LEU A 346 9.34 16.18 -4.88
CA LEU A 346 9.20 16.45 -3.46
C LEU A 346 10.29 15.75 -2.64
N GLY A 347 10.66 14.51 -2.98
CA GLY A 347 11.77 13.79 -2.31
C GLY A 347 13.15 14.39 -2.54
N LYS A 348 13.35 15.11 -3.65
CA LYS A 348 14.59 15.86 -3.87
C LYS A 348 14.67 17.14 -3.02
N TRP A 349 13.53 17.69 -2.62
CA TRP A 349 13.44 18.93 -1.86
C TRP A 349 13.25 18.73 -0.36
N ALA A 350 12.71 17.57 0.03
CA ALA A 350 12.82 17.07 1.40
C ALA A 350 14.30 16.79 1.70
#